data_AF-A0AAN6TQI2-F1
#
_entry.id   AF-A0AAN6TQI2-F1
#
_cell.length_a   1.000
_cell.length_b   1.000
_cell.length_c   1.000
_cell.angle_alpha   90.00
_cell.angle_beta   90.00
_cell.angle_gamma   90.00
#
_symmetry.space_group_name_H-M   'P 1'
#
loop_
_entity.id
_entity.type
_entity.pdbx_description
1 polymer ?
#
loop_
_entity_poly.entity_id
_entity_poly.type
_entity_poly.pdbx_seq_one_letter_code
_entity_poly.pdbx_strand_id
1 'polypeptide(L)'
;MNEKSSSGGNRPKDQIFGEQSMNRKFNPPPTESQNNTPAAGTNYPAKEHNAAEQRITEWQTKQTVRVLADVEKTKIRTLFRLPVQQLFPCLSAIYSTKVSNPTDISTMGKRLRGDAPRGYATMGEFKQDLELMVQSSVTFSGEHHDTTAMARACRDRILMRMAVHPGEPTTIRSEQWPNDRPETKVGSLIPNAKRWRLLSPTRLEISPRRSTSCLGMR
;
A
#
# COMPACT_ATOMS: atom_id res chain seq x y z
N MET A 1 36.48 63.06 -0.54
CA MET A 1 36.86 61.99 0.41
C MET A 1 35.81 60.89 0.25
N ASN A 2 35.98 59.75 -0.40
CA ASN A 2 37.14 59.09 -1.02
C ASN A 2 36.68 58.40 -2.31
N GLU A 3 37.47 58.61 -3.37
CA GLU A 3 37.54 57.76 -4.57
C GLU A 3 38.70 56.78 -4.41
N LYS A 4 38.52 55.52 -4.84
CA LYS A 4 39.55 54.56 -5.32
C LYS A 4 38.79 53.61 -6.28
N SER A 5 38.95 53.64 -7.62
CA SER A 5 40.11 53.28 -8.47
C SER A 5 40.75 51.95 -8.05
N SER A 6 41.19 51.00 -8.88
CA SER A 6 41.18 50.69 -10.31
C SER A 6 42.00 49.38 -10.44
N SER A 7 41.91 48.67 -11.59
CA SER A 7 42.85 47.64 -12.07
C SER A 7 42.82 46.26 -11.37
N GLY A 8 42.82 45.09 -12.03
CA GLY A 8 43.12 44.74 -13.42
C GLY A 8 44.09 43.54 -13.45
N GLY A 9 43.78 42.52 -14.27
CA GLY A 9 44.81 41.73 -14.98
C GLY A 9 45.08 40.27 -14.56
N ASN A 10 45.09 39.42 -15.59
CA ASN A 10 45.86 38.18 -15.80
C ASN A 10 45.30 36.82 -15.31
N ARG A 11 44.71 36.08 -16.25
CA ARG A 11 45.11 34.67 -16.53
C ARG A 11 45.22 34.43 -18.05
N PRO A 12 46.18 33.62 -18.52
CA PRO A 12 46.59 33.59 -19.92
C PRO A 12 45.91 32.49 -20.75
N LYS A 13 45.63 32.87 -22.01
CA LYS A 13 45.82 32.21 -23.31
C LYS A 13 45.99 30.68 -23.40
N ASP A 14 45.16 30.13 -24.28
CA ASP A 14 45.50 29.23 -25.39
C ASP A 14 46.35 27.99 -25.09
N GLN A 15 45.71 26.82 -25.10
CA GLN A 15 46.36 25.59 -25.52
C GLN A 15 45.49 24.80 -26.49
N ILE A 16 45.74 25.07 -27.76
CA ILE A 16 45.40 24.23 -28.92
C ILE A 16 46.45 23.11 -29.01
N PHE A 17 46.01 21.86 -28.91
CA PHE A 17 46.66 20.63 -29.39
C PHE A 17 45.53 19.58 -29.38
N GLY A 18 45.18 18.81 -30.39
CA GLY A 18 45.63 18.64 -31.76
C GLY A 18 44.75 17.52 -32.32
N GLU A 19 44.35 17.62 -33.58
CA GLU A 19 43.72 16.52 -34.31
C GLU A 19 44.62 15.29 -34.27
N GLN A 20 44.06 14.13 -33.91
CA GLN A 20 44.53 12.85 -34.43
C GLN A 20 43.35 12.02 -34.89
N SER A 21 43.11 12.17 -36.18
CA SER A 21 42.42 11.21 -37.04
C SER A 21 43.16 9.87 -37.00
N MET A 22 42.47 8.81 -36.58
CA MET A 22 42.77 7.45 -37.04
C MET A 22 41.48 6.72 -37.37
N ASN A 23 41.15 6.78 -38.66
CA ASN A 23 40.35 5.80 -39.37
C ASN A 23 40.86 4.37 -39.08
N ARG A 24 40.02 3.53 -38.47
CA ARG A 24 40.05 2.09 -38.73
C ARG A 24 38.73 1.68 -39.37
N LYS A 25 38.80 1.54 -40.70
CA LYS A 25 37.79 0.93 -41.53
C LYS A 25 37.78 -0.59 -41.31
N PHE A 26 36.57 -1.14 -41.30
CA PHE A 26 36.17 -2.51 -41.70
C PHE A 26 36.64 -3.71 -40.87
N ASN A 27 35.70 -4.40 -40.21
CA ASN A 27 34.93 -5.48 -40.85
C ASN A 27 33.67 -5.84 -40.02
N PRO A 28 32.47 -5.92 -40.61
CA PRO A 28 31.28 -6.42 -39.93
C PRO A 28 31.25 -7.97 -39.94
N PRO A 29 30.84 -8.65 -38.86
CA PRO A 29 30.58 -10.08 -38.91
C PRO A 29 29.29 -10.39 -39.70
N PRO A 30 29.24 -11.56 -40.38
CA PRO A 30 28.29 -11.84 -41.45
C PRO A 30 26.89 -12.15 -40.92
N THR A 31 25.89 -11.69 -41.67
CA THR A 31 24.51 -12.14 -41.59
C THR A 31 24.40 -13.50 -42.27
N GLU A 32 24.17 -14.57 -41.50
CA GLU A 32 23.66 -15.83 -42.03
C GLU A 32 22.22 -16.02 -41.55
N SER A 33 21.30 -16.09 -42.52
CA SER A 33 19.91 -16.53 -42.34
C SER A 33 19.81 -17.98 -42.77
N GLN A 34 19.40 -18.89 -41.89
CA GLN A 34 18.85 -20.21 -42.26
C GLN A 34 17.71 -20.63 -41.29
N ASN A 35 16.48 -20.49 -41.79
CA ASN A 35 15.36 -21.44 -41.81
C ASN A 35 15.20 -22.54 -40.71
N ASN A 36 14.01 -22.54 -40.09
CA ASN A 36 13.06 -23.66 -39.87
C ASN A 36 13.49 -24.97 -39.15
N THR A 37 13.03 -25.12 -37.88
CA THR A 37 12.24 -26.22 -37.22
C THR A 37 12.63 -27.72 -37.39
N PRO A 38 12.26 -28.68 -36.49
CA PRO A 38 12.14 -28.74 -35.01
C PRO A 38 13.02 -29.87 -34.38
N ALA A 39 13.44 -29.75 -33.12
CA ALA A 39 13.88 -30.94 -32.36
C ALA A 39 13.67 -30.78 -30.85
N ALA A 40 12.63 -31.48 -30.38
CA ALA A 40 12.45 -32.11 -29.09
C ALA A 40 13.34 -31.70 -27.89
N GLY A 41 12.65 -31.20 -26.85
CA GLY A 41 12.66 -31.93 -25.58
C GLY A 41 13.46 -31.33 -24.44
N THR A 42 12.88 -30.34 -23.76
CA THR A 42 12.69 -30.39 -22.30
C THR A 42 11.45 -29.56 -21.95
N ASN A 43 10.35 -30.24 -21.62
CA ASN A 43 9.15 -29.65 -21.05
C ASN A 43 9.46 -29.19 -19.62
N TYR A 44 9.74 -27.89 -19.43
CA TYR A 44 9.51 -27.20 -18.17
C TYR A 44 8.53 -26.07 -18.46
N PRO A 45 7.33 -26.03 -17.86
CA PRO A 45 6.46 -24.89 -18.03
C PRO A 45 7.10 -23.71 -17.30
N ALA A 46 7.71 -22.80 -18.06
CA ALA A 46 8.05 -21.46 -17.61
C ALA A 46 6.74 -20.74 -17.26
N LYS A 47 6.23 -20.95 -16.05
CA LYS A 47 5.25 -20.08 -15.41
C LYS A 47 5.98 -18.86 -14.87
N GLU A 48 6.61 -18.09 -15.73
CA GLU A 48 6.83 -16.67 -15.47
C GLU A 48 5.49 -15.96 -15.70
N HIS A 49 4.52 -16.21 -14.80
CA HIS A 49 3.40 -15.29 -14.69
C HIS A 49 3.96 -14.05 -14.00
N ASN A 50 4.10 -12.96 -14.76
CA ASN A 50 4.43 -11.65 -14.23
C ASN A 50 3.47 -11.36 -13.06
N ALA A 51 3.96 -11.47 -11.82
CA ALA A 51 3.12 -11.37 -10.62
C ALA A 51 2.43 -10.01 -10.50
N ALA A 52 2.87 -9.01 -11.27
CA ALA A 52 2.23 -7.69 -11.36
C ALA A 52 1.01 -7.66 -12.30
N GLU A 53 0.92 -8.58 -13.28
CA GLU A 53 -0.17 -8.66 -14.26
C GLU A 53 -1.30 -9.60 -13.83
N GLN A 54 -1.07 -10.40 -12.79
CA GLN A 54 -2.11 -11.27 -12.24
C GLN A 54 -3.28 -10.40 -11.72
N ARG A 55 -4.50 -10.78 -12.11
CA ARG A 55 -5.72 -10.14 -11.61
C ARG A 55 -5.78 -10.22 -10.09
N ILE A 56 -6.15 -9.11 -9.46
CA ILE A 56 -6.29 -9.05 -8.01
C ILE A 56 -7.42 -9.97 -7.54
N THR A 57 -7.16 -10.84 -6.58
CA THR A 57 -8.20 -11.69 -6.01
C THR A 57 -8.96 -10.98 -4.89
N GLU A 58 -10.20 -11.38 -4.61
CA GLU A 58 -11.00 -10.76 -3.55
C GLU A 58 -10.32 -10.91 -2.17
N TRP A 59 -9.64 -12.03 -1.94
CA TRP A 59 -8.87 -12.23 -0.72
C TRP A 59 -7.70 -11.25 -0.63
N GLN A 60 -6.95 -11.07 -1.72
CA GLN A 60 -5.85 -10.10 -1.78
C GLN A 60 -6.35 -8.67 -1.56
N THR A 61 -7.50 -8.31 -2.14
CA THR A 61 -8.17 -7.03 -1.91
C THR A 61 -8.48 -6.85 -0.42
N LYS A 62 -9.10 -7.84 0.23
CA LYS A 62 -9.42 -7.79 1.66
C LYS A 62 -8.17 -7.63 2.53
N GLN A 63 -7.08 -8.35 2.24
CA GLN A 63 -5.84 -8.18 2.99
C GLN A 63 -5.22 -6.79 2.76
N THR A 64 -5.21 -6.31 1.51
CA THR A 64 -4.67 -4.99 1.18
C THR A 64 -5.44 -3.89 1.88
N VAL A 65 -6.78 -3.95 1.91
CA VAL A 65 -7.62 -3.00 2.64
C VAL A 65 -7.33 -3.03 4.15
N ARG A 66 -7.12 -4.21 4.75
CA ARG A 66 -6.72 -4.32 6.16
C ARG A 66 -5.36 -3.66 6.42
N VAL A 67 -4.38 -3.90 5.55
CA VAL A 67 -3.06 -3.24 5.65
C VAL A 67 -3.20 -1.72 5.57
N LEU A 68 -4.00 -1.21 4.63
CA LEU A 68 -4.25 0.23 4.53
C LEU A 68 -4.90 0.78 5.81
N ALA A 69 -5.85 0.06 6.42
CA ALA A 69 -6.50 0.43 7.68
C ALA A 69 -5.58 0.34 8.91
N ASP A 70 -4.51 -0.46 8.86
CA ASP A 70 -3.48 -0.48 9.89
C ASP A 70 -2.52 0.71 9.73
N VAL A 71 -2.08 0.97 8.50
CA VAL A 71 -1.24 2.12 8.18
C VAL A 71 -1.99 3.42 8.46
N GLU A 72 -3.33 3.40 8.35
CA GLU A 72 -4.25 4.47 8.72
C GLU A 72 -3.98 5.03 10.13
N LYS A 73 -3.61 4.16 11.08
CA LYS A 73 -3.44 4.53 12.48
C LYS A 73 -2.05 5.08 12.79
N THR A 74 -1.13 5.07 11.82
CA THR A 74 0.26 5.49 12.03
C THR A 74 0.47 6.99 11.80
N LYS A 75 1.43 7.58 12.53
CA LYS A 75 1.77 9.02 12.42
C LYS A 75 2.34 9.40 11.05
N ILE A 76 3.06 8.48 10.41
CA ILE A 76 3.72 8.66 9.10
C ILE A 76 2.68 9.04 8.02
N ARG A 77 1.43 8.65 8.23
CA ARG A 77 0.34 8.82 7.28
C ARG A 77 -0.40 10.15 7.39
N THR A 78 -0.14 10.96 8.41
CA THR A 78 -1.00 12.13 8.72
C THR A 78 -1.26 13.04 7.51
N LEU A 79 -0.26 13.19 6.63
CA LEU A 79 -0.33 14.00 5.41
C LEU A 79 -1.01 13.31 4.21
N PHE A 80 -1.09 11.97 4.20
CA PHE A 80 -1.55 11.15 3.07
C PHE A 80 -2.85 10.37 3.36
N ARG A 81 -3.46 10.65 4.52
CA ARG A 81 -4.67 9.95 4.97
C ARG A 81 -5.90 10.21 4.12
N LEU A 82 -5.99 11.41 3.56
CA LEU A 82 -7.10 11.92 2.78
C LEU A 82 -6.53 12.76 1.62
N PRO A 83 -7.34 13.04 0.57
CA PRO A 83 -6.93 13.94 -0.51
C PRO A 83 -6.46 15.29 0.01
N VAL A 84 -5.47 15.88 -0.67
CA VAL A 84 -4.91 17.22 -0.33
C VAL A 84 -6.00 18.28 -0.27
N GLN A 85 -7.03 18.17 -1.11
CA GLN A 85 -8.18 19.06 -1.14
C GLN A 85 -8.96 19.06 0.19
N GLN A 86 -8.99 17.94 0.90
CA GLN A 86 -9.69 17.81 2.18
C GLN A 86 -8.79 18.18 3.37
N LEU A 87 -7.49 17.89 3.30
CA LEU A 87 -6.54 18.18 4.39
C LEU A 87 -6.05 19.62 4.36
N PHE A 88 -5.81 20.17 3.18
CA PHE A 88 -5.21 21.49 2.96
C PHE A 88 -6.01 22.29 1.92
N PRO A 89 -7.24 22.74 2.23
CA PRO A 89 -8.10 23.41 1.27
C PRO A 89 -7.46 24.65 0.63
N CYS A 90 -6.69 25.42 1.40
CA CYS A 90 -5.98 26.60 0.90
C CYS A 90 -4.87 26.27 -0.11
N LEU A 91 -4.28 25.08 -0.03
CA LEU A 91 -3.19 24.63 -0.91
C LEU A 91 -3.71 23.90 -2.16
N SER A 92 -4.95 23.42 -2.11
CA SER A 92 -5.62 22.60 -3.12
C SER A 92 -5.50 23.15 -4.55
N ALA A 93 -5.72 24.46 -4.73
CA ALA A 93 -5.69 25.09 -6.04
C ALA A 93 -4.29 25.04 -6.66
N ILE A 94 -3.26 25.38 -5.89
CA ILE A 94 -1.85 25.36 -6.33
C ILE A 94 -1.37 23.92 -6.51
N TYR A 95 -1.85 23.00 -5.69
CA TYR A 95 -1.50 21.59 -5.80
C TYR A 95 -2.01 20.98 -7.11
N SER A 96 -3.25 21.30 -7.48
CA SER A 96 -3.91 20.75 -8.69
C SER A 96 -3.30 21.28 -10.00
N THR A 97 -2.58 22.42 -9.98
CA THR A 97 -1.84 22.90 -11.17
C THR A 97 -0.53 22.17 -11.39
N LYS A 98 0.08 21.62 -10.34
CA LYS A 98 1.37 20.92 -10.41
C LYS A 98 1.22 19.40 -10.52
N VAL A 99 0.22 18.83 -9.85
CA VAL A 99 0.01 17.39 -9.77
C VAL A 99 -1.28 17.02 -10.49
N SER A 100 -1.14 16.34 -11.64
CA SER A 100 -2.29 15.96 -12.47
C SER A 100 -3.17 14.89 -11.82
N ASN A 101 -2.56 13.88 -11.22
CA ASN A 101 -3.26 12.69 -10.69
C ASN A 101 -2.98 12.53 -9.19
N PRO A 102 -3.63 13.34 -8.33
CA PRO A 102 -3.44 13.24 -6.89
C PRO A 102 -3.96 11.89 -6.36
N THR A 103 -3.13 11.19 -5.59
CA THR A 103 -3.48 9.89 -4.97
C THR A 103 -3.14 9.90 -3.49
N ASP A 104 -4.07 9.42 -2.67
CA ASP A 104 -3.97 9.30 -1.20
C ASP A 104 -4.50 7.93 -0.76
N ILE A 105 -4.26 7.52 0.51
CA ILE A 105 -4.57 6.14 0.90
C ILE A 105 -6.08 5.90 1.07
N SER A 106 -6.87 6.92 1.37
CA SER A 106 -8.33 6.76 1.41
C SER A 106 -8.87 6.49 0.01
N THR A 107 -8.33 7.18 -1.00
CA THR A 107 -8.68 6.97 -2.41
C THR A 107 -8.25 5.58 -2.86
N MET A 108 -7.02 5.14 -2.55
CA MET A 108 -6.60 3.76 -2.86
C MET A 108 -7.49 2.72 -2.16
N GLY A 109 -7.89 2.95 -0.91
CA GLY A 109 -8.82 2.08 -0.19
C GLY A 109 -10.21 2.02 -0.83
N LYS A 110 -10.73 3.14 -1.34
CA LYS A 110 -12.00 3.19 -2.08
C LYS A 110 -11.90 2.46 -3.42
N ARG A 111 -10.80 2.63 -4.16
CA ARG A 111 -10.54 1.90 -5.42
C ARG A 111 -10.49 0.38 -5.21
N LEU A 112 -9.89 -0.08 -4.11
CA LEU A 112 -9.88 -1.50 -3.75
C LEU A 112 -11.29 -2.04 -3.42
N ARG A 113 -12.15 -1.26 -2.77
CA ARG A 113 -13.52 -1.68 -2.43
C ARG A 113 -14.51 -1.60 -3.59
N GLY A 114 -14.12 -0.97 -4.70
CA GLY A 114 -15.04 -0.68 -5.81
C GLY A 114 -15.91 0.56 -5.59
N ASP A 115 -15.61 1.38 -4.58
CA ASP A 115 -16.35 2.61 -4.27
C ASP A 115 -15.92 3.79 -5.17
N ALA A 116 -14.99 3.58 -6.10
CA ALA A 116 -14.42 4.61 -6.97
C ALA A 116 -14.59 4.22 -8.46
N PRO A 117 -14.61 5.21 -9.39
CA PRO A 117 -14.87 4.95 -10.80
C PRO A 117 -13.87 3.99 -11.48
N ARG A 118 -12.63 3.97 -10.96
CA ARG A 118 -11.56 3.09 -11.43
C ARG A 118 -11.12 2.18 -10.29
N GLY A 119 -11.52 0.92 -10.33
CA GLY A 119 -10.98 -0.13 -9.47
C GLY A 119 -9.61 -0.61 -9.95
N TYR A 120 -8.92 -1.40 -9.13
CA TYR A 120 -7.67 -2.05 -9.54
C TYR A 120 -7.98 -3.39 -10.21
N ALA A 121 -7.45 -3.59 -11.41
CA ALA A 121 -7.49 -4.86 -12.12
C ALA A 121 -6.40 -5.82 -11.62
N THR A 122 -5.21 -5.30 -11.32
CA THR A 122 -4.05 -6.08 -10.89
C THR A 122 -3.39 -5.47 -9.66
N MET A 123 -2.60 -6.27 -8.95
CA MET A 123 -1.80 -5.76 -7.84
C MET A 123 -0.70 -4.79 -8.30
N GLY A 124 -0.26 -4.89 -9.56
CA GLY A 124 0.67 -3.94 -10.18
C GLY A 124 0.11 -2.52 -10.20
N GLU A 125 -1.16 -2.34 -10.55
CA GLU A 125 -1.79 -1.02 -10.57
C GLU A 125 -1.88 -0.39 -9.17
N PHE A 126 -2.14 -1.20 -8.15
CA PHE A 126 -2.12 -0.72 -6.76
C PHE A 126 -0.72 -0.26 -6.34
N LYS A 127 0.33 -1.02 -6.69
CA LYS A 127 1.72 -0.63 -6.42
C LYS A 127 2.11 0.64 -7.19
N GLN A 128 1.61 0.79 -8.42
CA GLN A 128 1.83 2.00 -9.21
C GLN A 128 1.20 3.22 -8.56
N ASP A 129 0.01 3.10 -7.97
CA ASP A 129 -0.63 4.20 -7.23
C ASP A 129 0.15 4.57 -5.95
N LEU A 130 0.81 3.60 -5.30
CA LEU A 130 1.73 3.90 -4.19
C LEU A 130 2.95 4.70 -4.65
N GLU A 131 3.53 4.36 -5.81
CA GLU A 131 4.61 5.14 -6.39
C GLU A 131 4.14 6.52 -6.85
N LEU A 132 2.92 6.61 -7.39
CA LEU A 132 2.32 7.88 -7.79
C LEU A 132 2.11 8.82 -6.59
N MET A 133 1.77 8.30 -5.41
CA MET A 133 1.70 9.06 -4.16
C MET A 133 3.07 9.67 -3.80
N VAL A 134 4.15 8.89 -3.94
CA VAL A 134 5.52 9.38 -3.73
C VAL A 134 5.90 10.42 -4.78
N GLN A 135 5.65 10.13 -6.06
CA GLN A 135 5.96 11.03 -7.17
C GLN A 135 5.22 12.37 -7.07
N SER A 136 3.97 12.34 -6.61
CA SER A 136 3.19 13.56 -6.37
C SER A 136 3.86 14.42 -5.28
N SER A 137 4.38 13.78 -4.24
CA SER A 137 5.12 14.46 -3.15
C SER A 137 6.45 15.04 -3.66
N VAL A 138 7.20 14.29 -4.47
CA VAL A 138 8.44 14.77 -5.11
C VAL A 138 8.15 15.97 -6.02
N THR A 139 7.10 15.90 -6.83
CA THR A 139 6.75 16.94 -7.81
C THR A 139 6.33 18.24 -7.13
N PHE A 140 5.62 18.15 -6.00
CA PHE A 140 5.13 19.32 -5.29
C PHE A 140 6.16 19.91 -4.32
N SER A 141 6.77 19.04 -3.48
CA SER A 141 7.64 19.45 -2.36
C SER A 141 9.13 19.33 -2.66
N GLY A 142 9.53 18.50 -3.63
CA GLY A 142 10.93 18.19 -3.93
C GLY A 142 11.43 16.89 -3.30
N GLU A 143 12.56 16.39 -3.79
CA GLU A 143 13.07 15.06 -3.45
C GLU A 143 13.55 14.91 -2.00
N HIS A 144 14.15 15.98 -1.46
CA HIS A 144 14.76 16.02 -0.13
C HIS A 144 13.84 16.58 0.96
N HIS A 145 12.56 16.81 0.65
CA HIS A 145 11.60 17.37 1.61
C HIS A 145 11.05 16.30 2.55
N ASP A 146 10.75 16.66 3.81
CA ASP A 146 10.23 15.74 4.84
C ASP A 146 8.93 15.06 4.41
N THR A 147 8.03 15.79 3.76
CA THR A 147 6.79 15.21 3.16
C THR A 147 7.11 14.05 2.22
N THR A 148 8.15 14.17 1.39
CA THR A 148 8.57 13.13 0.46
C THR A 148 9.20 11.95 1.20
N ALA A 149 10.00 12.21 2.24
CA ALA A 149 10.53 11.16 3.11
C ALA A 149 9.39 10.38 3.79
N MET A 150 8.37 11.08 4.29
CA MET A 150 7.16 10.47 4.87
C MET A 150 6.37 9.67 3.83
N ALA A 151 6.26 10.14 2.58
CA ALA A 151 5.58 9.42 1.50
C ALA A 151 6.28 8.08 1.22
N ARG A 152 7.61 8.08 1.10
CA ARG A 152 8.42 6.87 0.90
C ARG A 152 8.25 5.91 2.07
N ALA A 153 8.37 6.39 3.30
CA ALA A 153 8.17 5.57 4.50
C ALA A 153 6.76 4.97 4.55
N CYS A 154 5.74 5.71 4.10
CA CYS A 154 4.37 5.20 4.03
C CYS A 154 4.22 4.06 3.01
N ARG A 155 4.75 4.25 1.78
CA ARG A 155 4.80 3.19 0.76
C ARG A 155 5.51 1.96 1.29
N ASP A 156 6.71 2.12 1.83
CA ASP A 156 7.54 1.01 2.30
C ASP A 156 6.86 0.25 3.43
N ARG A 157 6.19 0.95 4.34
CA ARG A 157 5.39 0.33 5.41
C ARG A 157 4.24 -0.50 4.85
N ILE A 158 3.54 -0.02 3.84
CA ILE A 158 2.44 -0.74 3.18
C ILE A 158 2.98 -2.00 2.50
N LEU A 159 4.03 -1.87 1.69
CA LEU A 159 4.64 -2.99 0.96
C LEU A 159 5.18 -4.05 1.92
N MET A 160 5.87 -3.64 2.98
CA MET A 160 6.38 -4.55 4.01
C MET A 160 5.26 -5.34 4.69
N ARG A 161 4.14 -4.68 5.03
CA ARG A 161 2.99 -5.35 5.67
C ARG A 161 2.25 -6.29 4.73
N MET A 162 2.21 -5.97 3.43
CA MET A 162 1.63 -6.86 2.42
C MET A 162 2.50 -8.10 2.16
N ALA A 163 3.83 -7.95 2.20
CA ALA A 163 4.76 -9.06 2.00
C ALA A 163 4.65 -10.16 3.07
N VAL A 164 4.12 -9.85 4.26
CA VAL A 164 3.87 -10.81 5.35
C VAL A 164 2.73 -11.79 5.04
N HIS A 165 1.87 -11.48 4.05
CA HIS A 165 0.74 -12.34 3.68
C HIS A 165 0.82 -12.86 2.24
N PRO A 166 1.85 -13.67 1.88
CA PRO A 166 1.95 -14.24 0.55
C PRO A 166 1.11 -15.52 0.48
N GLY A 167 -0.12 -15.41 -0.04
CA GLY A 167 -0.89 -16.57 -0.47
C GLY A 167 -2.31 -16.61 0.06
N GLU A 168 -3.26 -16.80 -0.86
CA GLU A 168 -4.60 -17.24 -0.48
C GLU A 168 -4.48 -18.51 0.35
N PRO A 169 -5.15 -18.60 1.52
CA PRO A 169 -5.28 -19.87 2.20
C PRO A 169 -6.00 -20.78 1.20
N THR A 170 -5.29 -21.77 0.65
CA THR A 170 -5.92 -22.84 -0.11
C THR A 170 -7.04 -23.35 0.77
N THR A 171 -8.28 -23.18 0.34
CA THR A 171 -9.39 -23.77 1.07
C THR A 171 -9.15 -25.26 0.96
N ILE A 172 -8.57 -25.88 1.99
CA ILE A 172 -8.90 -27.26 2.28
C ILE A 172 -10.39 -27.17 2.56
N ARG A 173 -11.19 -27.37 1.51
CA ARG A 173 -12.64 -27.54 1.59
C ARG A 173 -12.80 -28.47 2.77
N SER A 174 -13.31 -27.96 3.88
CA SER A 174 -13.55 -28.76 5.07
C SER A 174 -14.32 -29.96 4.58
N GLU A 175 -13.66 -31.11 4.53
CA GLU A 175 -14.27 -32.34 4.11
C GLU A 175 -15.50 -32.46 4.97
N GLN A 176 -16.65 -32.45 4.29
CA GLN A 176 -17.94 -32.47 4.92
C GLN A 176 -17.96 -33.76 5.71
N TRP A 177 -17.70 -33.66 7.01
CA TRP A 177 -17.65 -34.83 7.88
C TRP A 177 -18.97 -35.58 7.65
N PRO A 178 -18.93 -36.85 7.22
CA PRO A 178 -20.15 -37.60 6.96
C PRO A 178 -21.01 -37.49 8.20
N ASN A 179 -22.25 -37.04 8.04
CA ASN A 179 -23.20 -36.88 9.14
C ASN A 179 -23.73 -38.25 9.57
N ASP A 180 -22.87 -39.26 9.63
CA ASP A 180 -23.14 -40.58 10.15
C ASP A 180 -22.93 -40.51 11.67
N ARG A 181 -23.89 -39.86 12.35
CA ARG A 181 -24.15 -40.27 13.73
C ARG A 181 -24.71 -41.69 13.66
N PRO A 182 -24.13 -42.66 14.39
CA PRO A 182 -24.84 -43.91 14.58
C PRO A 182 -26.15 -43.57 15.32
N GLU A 183 -27.29 -43.86 14.67
CA GLU A 183 -28.58 -43.90 15.34
C GLU A 183 -28.54 -45.02 16.39
N THR A 184 -28.11 -44.69 17.60
CA THR A 184 -28.42 -45.53 18.76
C THR A 184 -29.90 -45.36 19.06
N LYS A 185 -30.72 -46.26 18.51
CA LYS A 185 -32.05 -46.58 19.02
C LYS A 185 -31.91 -47.09 20.45
N VAL A 186 -31.99 -46.17 21.42
CA VAL A 186 -32.36 -46.51 22.79
C VAL A 186 -33.40 -45.49 23.23
N GLY A 187 -34.56 -46.01 23.64
CA GLY A 187 -35.79 -45.27 23.78
C GLY A 187 -35.76 -44.18 24.85
N SER A 188 -36.54 -43.14 24.54
CA SER A 188 -37.50 -42.49 25.44
C SER A 188 -37.01 -41.99 26.81
N LEU A 189 -36.78 -40.67 26.88
CA LEU A 189 -37.43 -39.69 27.78
C LEU A 189 -36.43 -38.56 28.07
N ILE A 190 -36.70 -37.36 27.55
CA ILE A 190 -36.76 -36.06 28.25
C ILE A 190 -36.90 -34.93 27.20
N PRO A 191 -37.81 -33.94 27.37
CA PRO A 191 -38.10 -32.95 26.35
C PRO A 191 -37.14 -31.75 26.35
N ASN A 192 -36.76 -31.33 25.13
CA ASN A 192 -36.52 -29.97 24.64
C ASN A 192 -36.01 -28.90 25.64
N ALA A 193 -34.69 -28.72 25.71
CA ALA A 193 -34.07 -27.53 26.30
C ALA A 193 -33.42 -26.66 25.21
N LYS A 194 -34.21 -25.73 24.66
CA LYS A 194 -33.70 -24.51 24.03
C LYS A 194 -32.88 -23.71 25.06
N ARG A 195 -31.79 -23.10 24.59
CA ARG A 195 -31.22 -21.84 25.08
C ARG A 195 -30.49 -21.86 26.43
N TRP A 196 -29.17 -22.07 26.39
CA TRP A 196 -28.26 -21.46 27.36
C TRP A 196 -27.51 -20.30 26.68
N ARG A 197 -28.12 -19.13 26.80
CA ARG A 197 -27.42 -17.84 26.75
C ARG A 197 -27.27 -17.45 28.22
N LEU A 198 -26.07 -17.56 28.78
CA LEU A 198 -25.71 -17.07 30.11
C LEU A 198 -24.24 -16.62 30.04
N LEU A 199 -23.79 -15.49 30.58
CA LEU A 199 -24.41 -14.38 31.29
C LEU A 199 -23.31 -13.30 31.40
N SER A 200 -23.63 -12.06 31.05
CA SER A 200 -22.80 -10.88 31.38
C SER A 200 -23.00 -10.54 32.86
N PRO A 201 -21.96 -10.14 33.63
CA PRO A 201 -22.18 -9.64 34.98
C PRO A 201 -22.48 -8.14 34.95
N THR A 202 -23.75 -7.78 35.13
CA THR A 202 -24.16 -6.41 35.47
C THR A 202 -24.31 -6.28 36.98
N ARG A 203 -23.38 -5.53 37.58
CA ARG A 203 -23.56 -4.49 38.60
C ARG A 203 -24.73 -4.69 39.58
N LEU A 204 -24.40 -5.12 40.79
CA LEU A 204 -25.27 -5.01 41.96
C LEU A 204 -25.23 -3.56 42.49
N GLU A 205 -26.34 -2.85 42.28
CA GLU A 205 -26.75 -1.71 43.10
C GLU A 205 -27.27 -2.23 44.44
N ILE A 206 -26.74 -1.67 45.54
CA ILE A 206 -27.23 -1.88 46.90
C ILE A 206 -27.91 -0.57 47.31
N SER A 207 -29.22 -0.60 47.50
CA SER A 207 -30.01 0.49 48.10
C SER A 207 -30.31 0.18 49.60
N PRO A 208 -30.96 1.07 50.37
CA PRO A 208 -30.31 1.80 51.45
C PRO A 208 -30.80 1.37 52.85
N ARG A 209 -30.01 1.62 53.90
CA ARG A 209 -30.51 1.63 55.29
C ARG A 209 -30.49 3.06 55.85
N ARG A 210 -31.68 3.50 56.27
CA ARG A 210 -31.94 4.69 57.11
C ARG A 210 -31.38 4.51 58.54
N SER A 211 -31.40 5.63 59.27
CA SER A 211 -31.28 5.83 60.74
C SER A 211 -29.92 6.45 61.09
N THR A 212 -29.76 7.55 61.83
CA THR A 212 -30.66 8.35 62.69
C THR A 212 -29.98 9.69 62.99
N SER A 213 -30.79 10.75 63.16
CA SER A 213 -30.71 11.84 64.14
C SER A 213 -29.42 12.03 64.98
N CYS A 214 -28.86 13.25 64.98
CA CYS A 214 -28.29 14.00 66.12
C CYS A 214 -27.94 15.43 65.62
N LEU A 215 -28.73 16.46 65.94
CA LEU A 215 -28.53 17.44 67.03
C LEU A 215 -27.32 18.39 66.88
N GLY A 216 -27.61 19.70 66.86
CA GLY A 216 -26.92 20.67 67.71
C GLY A 216 -26.16 21.82 67.04
N MET A 217 -26.74 23.03 67.18
CA MET A 217 -26.11 24.30 67.62
C MET A 217 -24.82 24.76 66.93
N ARG A 218 -24.67 26.00 66.45
CA ARG A 218 -25.06 27.28 67.04
C ARG A 218 -24.89 28.38 66.01
#